data_AF-A0A961CZI5-F1
#
_entry.id   AF-A0A961CZI5-F1
#
_cell.length_a   1.000
_cell.length_b   1.000
_cell.length_c   1.000
_cell.angle_alpha   90.00
_cell.angle_beta   90.00
_cell.angle_gamma   90.00
#
_symmetry.space_group_name_H-M   'P 1'
#
loop_
_entity.id
_entity.type
_entity.pdbx_description
1 polymer ?
#
loop_
_entity_poly.entity_id
_entity_poly.type
_entity_poly.pdbx_seq_one_letter_code
_entity_poly.pdbx_strand_id
1 'polypeptide(L)' 'MDCQGCGNELVEIALTVDGHELTMTSCSECDTRSWRRDGEFVELDGVLTDLSTTRTRYRRSLAN' A
#
# COMPACT_ATOMS: atom_id res chain seq x y z
N MET A 1 7.39 11.41 -9.67
CA MET A 1 7.36 11.91 -8.28
C MET A 1 8.66 11.47 -7.66
N ASP A 2 9.44 12.37 -7.07
CA ASP A 2 10.80 12.06 -6.62
C ASP A 2 10.89 11.97 -5.10
N CYS A 3 11.73 11.05 -4.62
CA CYS A 3 12.00 10.87 -3.21
C CYS A 3 12.68 12.11 -2.65
N GLN A 4 12.13 12.69 -1.58
CA GLN A 4 12.71 13.88 -0.95
C GLN A 4 14.05 13.61 -0.25
N GLY A 5 14.39 12.33 0.01
CA GLY A 5 15.66 11.93 0.62
C GLY A 5 16.82 11.81 -0.36
N CYS A 6 16.59 11.18 -1.52
CA CYS A 6 17.65 10.85 -2.49
C CYS A 6 17.44 11.41 -3.91
N GLY A 7 16.28 12.01 -4.20
CA GLY A 7 15.94 12.56 -5.52
C GLY A 7 15.62 11.54 -6.60
N ASN A 8 15.66 10.23 -6.30
CA ASN A 8 15.30 9.19 -7.27
C ASN A 8 13.78 9.05 -7.42
N GLU A 9 13.38 8.48 -8.55
CA GLU A 9 11.98 8.21 -8.87
C GLU A 9 11.35 7.26 -7.84
N LEU A 10 10.12 7.59 -7.45
CA LEU A 10 9.29 6.74 -6.60
C LEU A 10 8.48 5.75 -7.43
N VAL A 11 8.35 4.53 -6.92
CA VAL A 11 7.43 3.53 -7.46
C VAL A 11 6.08 3.69 -6.80
N GLU A 12 5.02 3.65 -7.59
CA GLU A 12 3.63 3.68 -7.12
C GLU A 12 2.91 2.38 -7.46
N ILE A 13 2.20 1.82 -6.48
CA ILE A 13 1.40 0.60 -6.64
C ILE A 13 0.00 0.91 -6.11
N ALA A 14 -1.00 0.79 -6.99
CA ALA A 14 -2.41 0.92 -6.64
C ALA A 14 -3.07 -0.46 -6.46
N LEU A 15 -3.86 -0.60 -5.40
CA LEU A 15 -4.60 -1.80 -5.03
C LEU A 15 -6.06 -1.39 -4.74
N THR A 16 -7.01 -2.26 -5.07
CA THR A 16 -8.41 -2.08 -4.62
C THR A 16 -8.68 -3.01 -3.45
N VAL A 17 -9.05 -2.45 -2.30
CA VAL A 17 -9.30 -3.16 -1.05
C VAL A 17 -10.69 -2.79 -0.54
N ASP A 18 -11.60 -3.75 -0.49
CA ASP A 18 -13.00 -3.56 -0.08
C ASP A 18 -13.73 -2.40 -0.79
N GLY A 19 -13.37 -2.14 -2.06
CA GLY A 19 -13.93 -1.05 -2.86
C GLY A 19 -13.23 0.30 -2.71
N HIS A 20 -12.27 0.41 -1.80
CA HIS A 20 -11.41 1.59 -1.62
C HIS A 20 -10.13 1.47 -2.45
N GLU A 21 -9.63 2.60 -2.95
CA GLU A 21 -8.32 2.66 -3.62
C GLU A 21 -7.23 2.85 -2.57
N LEU A 22 -6.30 1.90 -2.52
CA LEU A 22 -5.12 1.94 -1.67
C LEU A 22 -3.88 2.10 -2.55
N THR A 23 -3.17 3.21 -2.39
CA THR A 23 -1.96 3.51 -3.14
C THR A 23 -0.75 3.50 -2.22
N MET A 24 0.22 2.65 -2.55
CA MET A 24 1.54 2.62 -1.92
C MET A 24 2.54 3.35 -2.79
N THR A 25 3.30 4.26 -2.20
CA THR A 25 4.45 4.89 -2.84
C THR A 25 5.72 4.45 -2.12
N SER A 26 6.76 4.06 -2.85
CA SER A 26 8.01 3.52 -2.29
C SER A 26 9.25 4.06 -3.00
N CYS A 27 10.29 4.36 -2.23
CA CYS A 27 11.64 4.59 -2.74
C CYS A 27 12.49 3.33 -2.54
N SER A 28 13.06 2.78 -3.61
CA SER A 28 13.92 1.59 -3.52
C SER A 28 15.26 1.85 -2.82
N GLU A 29 15.78 3.07 -2.90
CA GLU A 29 17.09 3.43 -2.34
C GLU A 29 17.02 3.82 -0.85
N CYS A 30 16.01 4.60 -0.47
CA CYS A 30 15.83 5.03 0.93
C CYS A 30 15.00 4.04 1.76
N ASP A 31 14.41 3.02 1.13
CA ASP A 31 13.46 2.07 1.73
C ASP A 31 12.25 2.74 2.43
N THR A 32 11.93 3.98 2.05
CA THR A 32 10.79 4.73 2.60
C THR A 32 9.51 4.40 1.87
N ARG A 33 8.41 4.28 2.61
CA ARG A 33 7.08 3.97 2.06
C ARG A 33 6.02 4.90 2.65
N SER A 34 5.04 5.27 1.83
CA SER A 34 3.85 6.00 2.25
C SER A 34 2.60 5.39 1.65
N TRP A 35 1.48 5.52 2.35
CA TRP A 35 0.22 4.92 1.95
C TRP A 35 -0.87 5.98 1.87
N ARG A 36 -1.74 5.84 0.88
CA ARG A 36 -2.94 6.66 0.73
C ARG A 36 -4.16 5.79 0.52
N ARG A 37 -5.27 6.13 1.17
CA ARG A 37 -6.59 5.54 0.93
C ARG A 37 -7.51 6.60 0.37
N ASP A 38 -8.07 6.35 -0.81
CA ASP A 38 -8.95 7.29 -1.53
C ASP A 38 -8.35 8.71 -1.60
N GLY A 39 -7.03 8.77 -1.75
CA GLY A 39 -6.27 10.01 -1.82
C GLY A 39 -5.81 10.60 -0.47
N GLU A 40 -6.25 10.10 0.68
CA GLU A 40 -5.84 10.57 2.02
C GLU A 40 -4.70 9.74 2.60
N PHE A 41 -3.73 10.37 3.28
CA PHE A 41 -2.62 9.63 3.91
C PHE A 41 -3.10 8.76 5.06
N VAL A 42 -2.61 7.52 5.11
CA VAL A 42 -2.92 6.56 6.17
C VAL A 42 -1.66 5.93 6.73
N GLU A 43 -1.70 5.55 8.00
CA GLU A 43 -0.62 4.79 8.63
C GLU A 43 -0.66 3.31 8.20
N LEU A 44 0.51 2.66 8.25
CA LEU A 44 0.65 1.26 7.87
C LEU A 44 -0.27 0.34 8.69
N ASP A 45 -0.47 0.60 9.98
CA ASP A 45 -1.33 -0.21 10.83
C ASP A 45 -2.80 -0.19 10.36
N GLY A 46 -3.27 0.95 9.88
CA GLY A 46 -4.59 1.07 9.26
C GLY A 46 -4.69 0.29 7.95
N VAL A 47 -3.63 0.28 7.14
CA VAL A 47 -3.55 -0.53 5.92
C VAL A 47 -3.56 -2.03 6.22
N LEU A 48 -2.76 -2.48 7.19
CA LEU A 48 -2.68 -3.90 7.55
C LEU A 48 -3.99 -4.41 8.13
N THR A 49 -4.68 -3.58 8.92
CA THR A 49 -6.02 -3.89 9.43
C THR A 49 -6.98 -4.19 8.29
N ASP A 50 -7.09 -3.29 7.31
CA ASP A 50 -7.96 -3.46 6.13
C ASP A 50 -7.64 -4.70 5.29
N LEU A 51 -6.35 -4.95 5.04
CA LEU A 51 -5.93 -6.14 4.29
C LEU A 51 -6.26 -7.43 5.04
N SER A 52 -6.23 -7.40 6.38
CA SER A 52 -6.54 -8.56 7.22
C SER A 52 -8.05 -8.85 7.32
N THR A 53 -8.89 -7.81 7.30
CA THR A 53 -10.35 -7.92 7.34
C THR A 53 -10.94 -8.24 5.98
N THR A 54 -10.30 -7.76 4.90
CA THR A 54 -10.70 -8.07 3.54
C THR A 54 -10.53 -9.57 3.30
N ARG A 55 -11.60 -10.25 2.89
CA ARG A 55 -11.54 -11.63 2.39
C ARG A 55 -10.80 -11.64 1.05
N THR A 56 -9.48 -11.60 1.10
CA THR A 56 -8.65 -11.83 -0.08
C THR A 56 -8.93 -13.25 -0.58
N ARG A 57 -9.23 -13.40 -1.88
CA ARG A 57 -9.44 -14.73 -2.50
C ARG A 57 -8.23 -15.66 -2.28
N TYR A 58 -7.05 -15.09 -2.05
CA TYR A 58 -5.82 -15.80 -1.69
C TYR A 58 -5.93 -16.60 -0.38
N ARG A 59 -6.69 -16.11 0.61
CA ARG A 59 -6.86 -16.82 1.89
C ARG A 59 -7.65 -18.13 1.73
N ARG A 60 -8.41 -18.28 0.64
CA ARG A 60 -9.09 -19.55 0.30
C ARG A 60 -8.13 -20.62 -0.22
N SER A 61 -7.00 -20.26 -0.83
CA SER A 61 -6.06 -21.23 -1.41
C SER A 61 -5.02 -21.77 -0.43
N LEU A 62 -4.86 -21.16 0.75
CA LEU A 62 -3.96 -21.65 1.82
C LEU A 62 -4.68 -22.43 2.92
N ALA A 63 -6.01 -22.52 2.85
CA ALA A 63 -6.83 -23.24 3.83
C ALA A 63 -7.17 -24.68 3.38
N ASN A 64 -6.48 -25.21 2.37
CA ASN A 64 -6.59 -26.59 1.88
C ASN A 64 -5.25 -27.32 2.00
#